data_AF-X1IZN2-F1
#
_entry.id   AF-X1IZN2-F1
#
_cell.length_a   1.000
_cell.length_b   1.000
_cell.length_c   1.000
_cell.angle_alpha   90.00
_cell.angle_beta   90.00
_cell.angle_gamma   90.00
#
_symmetry.space_group_name_H-M   'P 1'
#
loop_
_entity.id
_entity.type
_entity.pdbx_description
1 polymer ?
#
loop_
_entity_poly.entity_id
_entity_poly.type
_entity_poly.pdbx_seq_one_letter_code
_entity_poly.pdbx_strand_id
1 'polypeptide(L)' 'MRILALEPYYGGSHEAFLTGWTRRSRHDWTLLTLHANHWKWRM' A
#
# COMPACT_ATOMS: atom_id res chain seq x y z
N MET A 1 8.74 -8.84 13.92
CA MET A 1 7.87 -9.53 12.94
C MET A 1 8.09 -8.90 11.58
N ARG A 2 8.03 -9.72 10.53
CA ARG A 2 8.14 -9.26 9.14
C ARG A 2 6.76 -9.27 8.52
N ILE A 3 6.36 -8.17 7.89
CA ILE A 3 5.03 -8.00 7.29
C ILE A 3 5.21 -7.64 5.81
N LEU A 4 4.51 -8.38 4.95
CA LEU A 4 4.38 -8.09 3.53
C LEU A 4 3.01 -7.45 3.29
N ALA A 5 3.00 -6.26 2.70
CA ALA A 5 1.79 -5.59 2.24
C ALA A 5 1.77 -5.54 0.72
N LEU A 6 0.66 -5.96 0.12
CA LEU A 6 0.41 -5.90 -1.31
C LEU A 6 -0.70 -4.88 -1.57
N GLU A 7 -0.38 -3.79 -2.27
CA GLU A 7 -1.34 -2.73 -2.57
C GLU A 7 -1.34 -2.40 -4.07
N PRO A 8 -2.27 -2.97 -4.85
CA PRO A 8 -2.33 -2.74 -6.30
C PRO A 8 -2.85 -1.34 -6.68
N TYR A 9 -3.32 -0.57 -5.70
CA TYR A 9 -3.76 0.81 -5.88
C TYR A 9 -3.18 1.67 -4.75
N TYR A 10 -1.93 2.09 -4.91
CA TYR A 10 -1.23 2.86 -3.90
C TYR A 10 -1.43 4.36 -4.15
N GLY A 11 -2.48 4.90 -3.53
CA GLY A 11 -2.80 6.32 -3.54
C GLY A 11 -3.95 6.65 -2.60
N GLY A 12 -4.17 7.94 -2.34
CA GLY A 12 -5.24 8.40 -1.45
C GLY A 12 -5.17 7.76 -0.06
N SER A 13 -6.30 7.23 0.42
CA SER A 13 -6.42 6.64 1.76
C SER A 13 -5.56 5.38 1.95
N HIS A 14 -5.31 4.60 0.89
CA HIS A 14 -4.51 3.37 0.96
C HIS A 14 -3.04 3.69 1.24
N GLU A 15 -2.49 4.67 0.50
CA GLU A 15 -1.13 5.18 0.76
C GLU A 15 -1.03 5.77 2.17
N ALA A 16 -1.98 6.61 2.58
CA ALA A 16 -1.96 7.26 3.88
C ALA A 16 -1.99 6.23 5.04
N PHE A 17 -2.82 5.19 4.91
CA PHE A 17 -2.90 4.11 5.88
C PHE A 17 -1.60 3.33 5.98
N LEU A 18 -1.09 2.81 4.87
CA LEU A 18 0.11 1.98 4.85
C LEU A 18 1.35 2.77 5.29
N THR A 19 1.48 4.02 4.86
CA THR A 19 2.57 4.90 5.27
C THR A 19 2.49 5.22 6.76
N GLY A 20 1.31 5.57 7.25
CA GLY A 20 1.09 5.89 8.66
C GLY A 20 1.39 4.70 9.56
N TRP A 21 0.92 3.52 9.18
CA TRP A 21 1.14 2.30 9.95
C TRP A 21 2.60 1.86 9.92
N THR A 22 3.22 1.81 8.74
CA THR A 22 4.63 1.46 8.58
C THR A 22 5.54 2.36 9.41
N ARG A 23 5.26 3.67 9.44
CA ARG A 23 6.07 4.66 10.16
C ARG A 23 5.95 4.58 11.70
N ARG A 24 4.82 4.11 12.23
CA ARG A 24 4.58 3.99 13.69
C ARG A 24 4.78 2.58 14.23
N SER A 25 4.82 1.60 13.33
CA SER A 25 5.06 0.20 13.65
C SER A 25 6.52 -0.06 14.01
N ARG A 26 6.76 -1.05 14.88
CA ARG A 26 8.09 -1.60 15.17
C ARG A 26 8.40 -2.84 14.31
N HIS A 27 7.60 -3.12 13.29
CA HIS A 27 7.73 -4.29 12.43
C HIS A 27 8.62 -3.97 11.22
N ASP A 28 9.19 -5.02 10.64
CA ASP A 28 9.95 -4.97 9.39
C ASP A 28 8.96 -5.08 8.23
N TRP A 29 8.78 -4.01 7.46
CA TRP A 29 7.78 -3.96 6.40
C TRP A 29 8.41 -4.10 5.02
N THR A 30 7.77 -4.92 4.19
CA THR A 30 8.00 -4.95 2.75
C THR A 30 6.69 -4.54 2.08
N LEU A 31 6.71 -3.46 1.30
CA LEU A 31 5.55 -3.00 0.54
C LEU A 31 5.79 -3.30 -0.93
N LEU A 32 4.89 -4.06 -1.55
CA LEU A 32 4.82 -4.19 -3.00
C LEU A 32 3.57 -3.46 -3.46
N THR A 33 3.79 -2.38 -4.21
CA THR A 33 2.75 -1.43 -4.56
C THR A 33 2.70 -1.17 -6.06
N LEU A 34 1.52 -0.83 -6.57
CA LEU A 34 1.34 -0.30 -7.92
C LEU A 34 0.73 1.09 -7.84
N HIS A 35 1.03 1.93 -8.83
CA HIS A 35 0.52 3.30 -8.89
C HIS A 35 -1.02 3.31 -8.89
N ALA A 36 -1.59 4.27 -8.18
CA ALA A 36 -3.02 4.57 -8.16
C ALA A 36 -3.54 5.10 -9.51
N ASN A 37 -3.57 4.21 -10.49
CA ASN A 37 -4.17 4.47 -11.78
C ASN A 37 -5.59 3.88 -11.76
N HIS A 38 -6.59 4.72 -12.02
CA HIS A 38 -7.93 4.23 -12.30
C HIS A 38 -7.90 3.48 -13.63
N TRP A 39 -7.78 2.16 -13.57
CA TRP A 39 -7.94 1.33 -14.75
C TRP A 39 -9.42 1.36 -15.10
N LYS A 40 -9.74 1.95 -16.25
CA LYS A 40 -11.04 1.75 -16.89
C LYS A 40 -11.09 0.28 -17.28
N TRP A 41 -11.67 -0.54 -16.41
CA TRP A 41 -12.13 -1.86 -16.81
C TRP A 41 -13.11 -1.65 -17.97
N ARG A 42 -12.66 -1.98 -19.19
CA ARG A 42 -13.61 -2.36 -20.23
C ARG A 42 -13.97 -3.82 -19.91
N MET A 43 -15.12 -4.02 -19.30
CA MET A 43 -15.92 -5.21 -19.64
C MET A 43 -16.42 -5.05 -21.06
#